data_AF-A0A2P2L6A2-F1
#
_entry.id   AF-A0A2P2L6A2-F1
#
_cell.length_a   1.000
_cell.length_b   1.000
_cell.length_c   1.000
_cell.angle_alpha   90.00
_cell.angle_beta   90.00
_cell.angle_gamma   90.00
#
_symmetry.space_group_name_H-M   'P 1'
#
loop_
_entity.id
_entity.type
_entity.pdbx_description
1 polymer ?
#
loop_
_entity_poly.entity_id
_entity_poly.type
_entity_poly.pdbx_seq_one_letter_code
_entity_poly.pdbx_strand_id
1 'polypeptide(L)'
;MASRRLLSSLLRSTSRRSAPLISSAPKVSPSPSAARRASPYGYLLTRAAEYATSAAAGATSPAPPAKPEPKKGGGKIVDEYTGEGAIGQICQVIGAVVDVRFEEGLPPILTALEVLDHSNRLVLEVAQHLGENAVRTIAMDGTEGVVRGQRVLNTGSPIKVPVGRSTLGRIMNVIGEAIDERGDFKTDHSLPIHREAPSFVEQATEQQILVTGIKVFDM
;
A
#
# COMPACT_ATOMS: atom_id res chain seq x y z
N MET A 1 40.70 -47.07 3.98
CA MET A 1 40.38 -48.01 5.08
C MET A 1 39.00 -47.64 5.58
N ALA A 2 37.91 -48.39 5.50
CA ALA A 2 37.51 -49.69 4.98
C ALA A 2 35.95 -49.57 4.92
N SER A 3 35.27 -49.98 3.86
CA SER A 3 34.62 -51.31 3.78
C SER A 3 33.43 -51.43 4.75
N ARG A 4 32.21 -51.85 4.42
CA ARG A 4 31.58 -52.47 3.25
C ARG A 4 30.16 -52.88 3.70
N ARG A 5 29.22 -52.99 2.73
CA ARG A 5 28.17 -54.05 2.64
C ARG A 5 26.96 -53.92 3.59
N LEU A 6 25.72 -54.31 3.28
CA LEU A 6 25.05 -55.04 2.18
C LEU A 6 23.51 -55.02 2.43
N LEU A 7 22.71 -55.16 1.36
CA LEU A 7 21.46 -55.97 1.22
C LEU A 7 20.23 -55.60 2.09
N SER A 8 18.96 -55.73 1.68
CA SER A 8 18.33 -56.35 0.50
C SER A 8 16.81 -56.12 0.55
N SER A 9 16.21 -55.92 -0.64
CA SER A 9 14.93 -56.42 -1.17
C SER A 9 13.71 -56.67 -0.26
N LEU A 10 12.54 -56.20 -0.69
CA LEU A 10 11.39 -57.08 -1.02
C LEU A 10 10.30 -56.33 -1.80
N LEU A 11 10.30 -56.55 -3.12
CA LEU A 11 9.13 -56.37 -3.98
C LEU A 11 8.09 -57.47 -3.66
N ARG A 12 6.81 -57.10 -3.61
CA ARG A 12 5.71 -58.05 -3.85
C ARG A 12 4.81 -57.51 -4.95
N SER A 13 5.00 -58.09 -6.12
CA SER A 13 4.09 -58.09 -7.26
C SER A 13 2.98 -59.11 -7.06
N THR A 14 1.73 -58.75 -7.32
CA THR A 14 0.72 -59.70 -7.83
C THR A 14 -0.21 -58.97 -8.80
N SER A 15 0.05 -59.18 -10.09
CA SER A 15 -0.90 -58.99 -11.18
C SER A 15 -1.50 -60.36 -11.51
N ARG A 16 -2.83 -60.46 -11.59
CA ARG A 16 -3.53 -61.43 -12.46
C ARG A 16 -4.89 -60.87 -12.86
N ARG A 17 -5.09 -60.83 -14.18
CA ARG A 17 -6.31 -60.50 -14.93
C ARG A 17 -7.37 -61.60 -14.81
N SER A 18 -8.66 -61.23 -14.87
CA SER A 18 -9.63 -61.67 -15.90
C SER A 18 -11.06 -61.20 -15.58
N ALA A 19 -11.74 -60.57 -16.54
CA ALA A 19 -13.20 -60.27 -16.58
C ALA A 19 -13.90 -61.30 -17.52
N PRO A 20 -15.19 -61.16 -17.92
CA PRO A 20 -16.34 -60.42 -17.39
C PRO A 20 -17.64 -61.28 -17.28
N LEU A 21 -18.72 -60.79 -16.62
CA LEU A 21 -20.10 -61.24 -16.89
C LEU A 21 -21.12 -60.10 -16.70
N ILE A 22 -22.14 -60.16 -17.55
CA ILE A 22 -23.19 -59.19 -17.93
C ILE A 22 -24.29 -59.08 -16.85
N SER A 23 -24.86 -57.87 -16.64
CA SER A 23 -26.31 -57.70 -16.36
C SER A 23 -26.75 -56.24 -16.45
N SER A 24 -27.87 -56.05 -17.15
CA SER A 24 -28.64 -54.87 -17.54
C SER A 24 -29.45 -54.18 -16.42
N ALA A 25 -29.64 -52.85 -16.51
CA ALA A 25 -30.87 -52.08 -16.19
C ALA A 25 -30.61 -50.54 -16.11
N PRO A 26 -31.62 -49.67 -16.29
CA PRO A 26 -31.48 -48.43 -17.08
C PRO A 26 -31.29 -47.12 -16.28
N LYS A 27 -30.81 -46.09 -16.98
CA LYS A 27 -30.71 -44.70 -16.51
C LYS A 27 -32.11 -44.07 -16.35
N VAL A 28 -32.45 -43.66 -15.13
CA VAL A 28 -33.64 -42.87 -14.81
C VAL A 28 -33.22 -41.40 -14.71
N SER A 29 -33.81 -40.55 -15.55
CA SER A 29 -33.78 -39.08 -15.45
C SER A 29 -34.68 -38.62 -14.29
N PRO A 30 -34.27 -37.66 -13.43
CA PRO A 30 -35.16 -37.16 -12.41
C PRO A 30 -36.12 -36.10 -12.97
N SER A 31 -37.42 -36.37 -12.83
CA SER A 31 -38.51 -35.40 -12.96
C SER A 31 -38.52 -34.41 -11.78
N PRO A 32 -38.97 -33.16 -11.96
CA PRO A 32 -39.01 -32.18 -10.88
C PRO A 32 -40.32 -32.29 -10.10
N SER A 33 -40.27 -32.52 -8.79
CA SER A 33 -41.41 -32.21 -7.90
C SER A 33 -41.05 -32.21 -6.41
N ALA A 34 -41.80 -31.36 -5.70
CA ALA A 34 -42.01 -31.25 -4.27
C ALA A 34 -40.99 -30.43 -3.45
N ALA A 35 -41.36 -29.17 -3.22
CA ALA A 35 -40.84 -28.27 -2.21
C ALA A 35 -40.53 -28.99 -0.87
N ARG A 36 -39.26 -29.01 -0.49
CA ARG A 36 -38.81 -29.43 0.84
C ARG A 36 -38.48 -28.21 1.68
N ARG A 37 -39.13 -28.11 2.84
CA ARG A 37 -38.93 -27.09 3.88
C ARG A 37 -37.44 -26.94 4.22
N ALA A 38 -36.98 -25.70 4.31
CA ALA A 38 -35.62 -25.35 4.68
C ALA A 38 -35.28 -25.83 6.11
N SER A 39 -34.23 -26.65 6.24
CA SER A 39 -33.59 -26.98 7.51
C SER A 39 -32.48 -25.97 7.79
N PRO A 40 -32.32 -25.50 9.04
CA PRO A 40 -31.35 -24.45 9.39
C PRO A 40 -29.88 -24.88 9.21
N TYR A 41 -29.60 -26.17 9.04
CA TYR A 41 -28.24 -26.69 8.83
C TYR A 41 -27.77 -26.59 7.36
N GLY A 42 -28.70 -26.43 6.41
CA GLY A 42 -28.35 -26.36 4.98
C GLY A 42 -27.75 -25.02 4.55
N TYR A 43 -28.02 -23.94 5.30
CA TYR A 43 -27.69 -22.57 4.91
C TYR A 43 -26.19 -22.24 4.97
N LEU A 44 -25.44 -22.95 5.84
CA LEU A 44 -24.01 -22.71 6.02
C LEU A 44 -23.15 -23.45 5.00
N LEU A 45 -23.62 -24.60 4.50
CA LEU A 45 -22.90 -25.39 3.50
C LEU A 45 -22.97 -24.78 2.10
N THR A 46 -24.09 -24.17 1.72
CA THR A 46 -24.25 -23.50 0.41
C THR A 46 -23.35 -22.27 0.28
N ARG A 47 -23.22 -21.47 1.34
CA ARG A 47 -22.44 -20.22 1.31
C ARG A 47 -20.93 -20.45 1.16
N ALA A 48 -20.41 -21.54 1.73
CA ALA A 48 -18.99 -21.91 1.59
C ALA A 48 -18.66 -22.41 0.16
N ALA A 49 -19.60 -23.11 -0.48
CA ALA A 49 -19.42 -23.59 -1.85
C ALA A 49 -19.48 -22.45 -2.90
N GLU A 50 -20.31 -21.44 -2.66
CA GLU A 50 -20.39 -20.24 -3.53
C GLU A 50 -19.11 -19.39 -3.45
N TYR A 51 -18.49 -19.25 -2.27
CA TYR A 51 -17.25 -18.49 -2.11
C TYR A 51 -16.02 -19.16 -2.74
N ALA A 52 -16.00 -20.50 -2.80
CA ALA A 52 -14.91 -21.25 -3.43
C ALA A 52 -14.96 -21.20 -4.97
N THR A 53 -16.13 -20.94 -5.56
CA THR A 53 -16.33 -20.99 -7.02
C THR A 53 -16.30 -19.60 -7.68
N SER A 54 -16.47 -18.51 -6.91
CA SER A 54 -16.37 -17.13 -7.42
C SER A 54 -14.93 -16.60 -7.53
N ALA A 55 -13.95 -17.30 -6.95
CA ALA A 55 -12.54 -16.88 -6.92
C ALA A 55 -11.73 -17.28 -8.18
N ALA A 56 -12.35 -17.91 -9.19
CA ALA A 56 -11.67 -18.35 -10.40
C ALA A 56 -12.49 -18.05 -11.67
N ALA A 57 -12.70 -16.76 -11.95
CA ALA A 57 -13.09 -16.30 -13.28
C ALA A 57 -12.01 -15.34 -13.78
N GLY A 58 -11.24 -15.78 -14.79
CA GLY A 58 -10.19 -15.00 -15.42
C GLY A 58 -10.78 -13.77 -16.10
N ALA A 59 -10.37 -12.59 -15.63
CA ALA A 59 -10.65 -11.33 -16.31
C ALA A 59 -9.60 -11.10 -17.40
N THR A 60 -10.07 -11.10 -18.66
CA THR A 60 -9.38 -10.55 -19.82
C THR A 60 -8.99 -9.09 -19.58
N SER A 61 -7.71 -8.76 -19.81
CA SER A 61 -7.19 -7.40 -19.73
C SER A 61 -7.89 -6.47 -20.73
N PRO A 62 -8.50 -5.34 -20.30
CA PRO A 62 -8.87 -4.29 -21.23
C PRO A 62 -7.61 -3.55 -21.70
N ALA A 63 -7.58 -3.20 -22.98
CA ALA A 63 -6.48 -2.48 -23.62
C ALA A 63 -6.19 -1.13 -22.93
N PRO A 64 -4.91 -0.70 -22.86
CA PRO A 64 -4.56 0.56 -22.19
C PRO A 64 -5.15 1.77 -22.94
N PRO A 65 -5.76 2.75 -22.25
CA PRO A 65 -6.16 3.99 -22.88
C PRO A 65 -4.92 4.77 -23.34
N ALA A 66 -5.01 5.32 -24.56
CA ALA A 66 -3.95 6.06 -25.21
C ALA A 66 -3.45 7.25 -24.37
N LYS A 67 -2.14 7.49 -24.41
CA LYS A 67 -1.47 8.64 -23.79
C LYS A 67 -2.12 9.95 -24.24
N PRO A 68 -2.50 10.88 -23.33
CA PRO A 68 -2.90 12.21 -23.75
C PRO A 68 -1.68 13.00 -24.23
N GLU A 69 -1.75 13.50 -25.46
CA GLU A 69 -0.77 14.42 -26.04
C GLU A 69 -0.76 15.77 -25.28
N PRO A 70 0.40 16.45 -25.18
CA PRO A 70 0.50 17.70 -24.45
C PRO A 70 -0.15 18.83 -25.27
N LYS A 71 -1.29 19.34 -24.80
CA LYS A 71 -1.87 20.59 -25.32
C LYS A 71 -1.00 21.77 -24.92
N LYS A 72 -0.36 22.40 -25.90
CA LYS A 72 0.31 23.70 -25.76
C LYS A 72 -0.71 24.82 -25.64
N GLY A 73 -0.55 25.61 -24.58
CA GLY A 73 -1.17 26.90 -24.32
C GLY A 73 -1.09 27.15 -22.82
N GLY A 74 -0.48 28.18 -22.27
CA GLY A 74 0.05 29.42 -22.81
C GLY A 74 0.20 30.36 -21.62
N GLY A 75 1.28 30.17 -20.85
CA GLY A 75 1.63 30.92 -19.65
C GLY A 75 2.86 30.27 -19.02
N LYS A 76 4.06 30.62 -19.47
CA LYS A 76 5.32 30.07 -18.94
C LYS A 76 5.60 30.68 -17.57
N ILE A 77 5.16 30.01 -16.51
CA ILE A 77 6.00 29.85 -15.33
C ILE A 77 6.67 28.50 -15.55
N VAL A 78 7.91 28.51 -16.02
CA VAL A 78 8.71 27.29 -16.05
C VAL A 78 9.17 27.08 -14.61
N ASP A 79 8.39 26.33 -13.84
CA ASP A 79 8.83 25.86 -12.52
C ASP A 79 9.97 24.88 -12.77
N GLU A 80 11.19 25.41 -12.77
CA GLU A 80 12.40 24.60 -12.83
C GLU A 80 12.53 23.93 -11.46
N TYR A 81 12.02 22.70 -11.34
CA TYR A 81 12.04 21.97 -10.08
C TYR A 81 13.43 21.40 -9.82
N THR A 82 13.96 21.61 -8.62
CA THR A 82 15.26 21.04 -8.27
C THR A 82 15.15 19.54 -8.04
N GLY A 83 16.17 18.79 -8.53
CA GLY A 83 16.26 17.35 -8.35
C GLY A 83 16.45 16.93 -6.89
N GLU A 84 16.26 15.63 -6.65
CA GLU A 84 16.64 14.95 -5.41
C GLU A 84 18.12 15.23 -5.10
N GLY A 85 18.44 15.51 -3.84
CA GLY A 85 19.80 15.80 -3.40
C GLY A 85 20.22 17.27 -3.48
N ALA A 86 19.34 18.16 -3.94
CA ALA A 86 19.60 19.60 -3.92
C ALA A 86 19.81 20.12 -2.49
N ILE A 87 20.77 21.03 -2.33
CA ILE A 87 21.08 21.63 -1.03
C ILE A 87 20.55 23.07 -1.00
N GLY A 88 19.70 23.36 -0.02
CA GLY A 88 19.25 24.69 0.33
C GLY A 88 19.88 25.17 1.64
N GLN A 89 19.63 26.43 1.98
CA GLN A 89 20.07 27.08 3.20
C GLN A 89 18.91 27.72 3.94
N ILE A 90 18.87 27.61 5.26
CA ILE A 90 17.83 28.24 6.08
C ILE A 90 18.02 29.76 6.11
N CYS A 91 17.02 30.51 5.67
CA CYS A 91 17.03 31.97 5.72
C CYS A 91 16.42 32.51 7.01
N GLN A 92 15.30 31.93 7.44
CA GLN A 92 14.51 32.45 8.55
C GLN A 92 13.78 31.31 9.28
N VAL A 93 13.63 31.48 10.59
CA VAL A 93 12.91 30.56 11.47
C VAL A 93 11.93 31.39 12.30
N ILE A 94 10.64 31.08 12.19
CA ILE A 94 9.56 31.68 12.98
C ILE A 94 8.73 30.54 13.58
N GLY A 95 9.06 30.14 14.82
CA GLY A 95 8.42 28.99 15.46
C GLY A 95 8.56 27.73 14.60
N ALA A 96 7.45 27.07 14.27
CA ALA A 96 7.43 25.89 13.41
C ALA A 96 7.58 26.20 11.90
N VAL A 97 7.56 27.47 11.51
CA VAL A 97 7.70 27.88 10.11
C VAL A 97 9.16 28.20 9.82
N VAL A 98 9.74 27.52 8.82
CA VAL A 98 11.14 27.68 8.42
C VAL A 98 11.18 28.05 6.95
N ASP A 99 11.82 29.17 6.62
CA ASP A 99 12.02 29.59 5.23
C ASP A 99 13.41 29.11 4.77
N VAL A 100 13.44 28.36 3.67
CA VAL A 100 14.64 27.75 3.08
C VAL A 100 14.85 28.33 1.69
N ARG A 101 16.06 28.78 1.39
CA ARG A 101 16.45 29.26 0.06
C ARG A 101 17.28 28.22 -0.67
N PHE A 102 16.97 28.02 -1.93
CA PHE A 102 17.74 27.20 -2.86
C PHE A 102 18.48 28.10 -3.86
N GLU A 103 19.64 27.66 -4.34
CA GLU A 103 20.40 28.42 -5.32
C GLU A 103 19.78 28.29 -6.71
N GLU A 104 19.45 27.05 -7.11
CA GLU A 104 18.88 26.71 -8.41
C GLU A 104 17.62 25.85 -8.25
N GLY A 105 16.56 26.26 -8.96
CA GLY A 105 15.26 25.62 -8.91
C GLY A 105 14.58 25.67 -7.55
N LEU A 106 13.32 25.23 -7.51
CA LEU A 106 12.57 25.09 -6.25
C LEU A 106 12.03 23.67 -6.10
N PRO A 107 12.13 23.04 -4.91
CA PRO A 107 11.41 21.79 -4.68
C PRO A 107 9.90 21.99 -4.82
N PRO A 108 9.15 21.03 -5.37
CA PRO A 108 7.71 21.15 -5.48
C PRO A 108 7.05 21.24 -4.11
N ILE A 109 5.84 21.80 -4.06
CA ILE A 109 5.02 21.85 -2.85
C ILE A 109 4.77 20.40 -2.37
N LEU A 110 4.68 20.22 -1.05
CA LEU A 110 4.55 18.93 -0.34
C LEU A 110 5.81 18.07 -0.31
N THR A 111 6.94 18.56 -0.86
CA THR A 111 8.22 17.84 -0.80
C THR A 111 8.80 17.90 0.61
N ALA A 112 9.37 16.78 1.06
CA ALA A 112 10.10 16.72 2.32
C ALA A 112 11.54 17.20 2.13
N LEU A 113 12.02 18.01 3.06
CA LEU A 113 13.39 18.45 3.17
C LEU A 113 13.96 18.01 4.52
N GLU A 114 15.24 17.69 4.58
CA GLU A 114 15.91 17.23 5.80
C GLU A 114 17.00 18.21 6.21
N VAL A 115 16.96 18.69 7.46
CA VAL A 115 18.00 19.60 7.98
C VAL A 115 19.25 18.79 8.31
N LEU A 116 20.36 19.13 7.65
CA LEU A 116 21.63 18.45 7.88
C LEU A 116 22.29 18.95 9.18
N ASP A 117 23.08 18.07 9.80
CA ASP A 117 23.87 18.39 11.00
C ASP A 117 23.01 18.83 12.21
N HIS A 118 21.76 18.37 12.29
CA HIS A 118 20.88 18.59 13.44
C HIS A 118 20.97 17.41 14.44
N SER A 119 20.71 17.67 15.73
CA SER A 119 20.86 16.66 16.78
C SER A 119 19.90 15.47 16.61
N ASN A 120 18.68 15.77 16.19
CA ASN A 120 17.68 14.78 15.82
C ASN A 120 17.37 14.93 14.32
N ARG A 121 16.69 13.95 13.73
CA ARG A 121 16.26 14.05 12.35
C ARG A 121 15.09 15.03 12.22
N LEU A 122 15.39 16.26 11.79
CA LEU A 122 14.38 17.29 11.57
C LEU A 122 13.96 17.32 10.10
N VAL A 123 12.71 16.95 9.86
CA VAL A 123 12.09 17.00 8.53
C VAL A 123 11.21 18.26 8.41
N LEU A 124 11.35 18.95 7.30
CA LEU A 124 10.55 20.11 6.93
C LEU A 124 9.70 19.75 5.70
N GLU A 125 8.44 20.17 5.66
CA GLU A 125 7.59 20.01 4.47
C GLU A 125 7.41 21.34 3.76
N VAL A 126 7.61 21.38 2.44
CA VAL A 126 7.37 22.59 1.64
C VAL A 126 5.88 22.87 1.54
N ALA A 127 5.44 24.02 2.09
CA ALA A 127 4.03 24.41 2.07
C ALA A 127 3.71 25.41 0.95
N GLN A 128 4.63 26.32 0.62
CA GLN A 128 4.44 27.32 -0.42
C GLN A 128 5.78 27.85 -0.94
N HIS A 129 5.77 28.41 -2.15
CA HIS A 129 6.90 29.16 -2.72
C HIS A 129 6.71 30.65 -2.43
N LEU A 130 7.73 31.30 -1.89
CA LEU A 130 7.68 32.73 -1.53
C LEU A 130 8.19 33.65 -2.65
N GLY A 131 8.93 33.10 -3.61
CA GLY A 131 9.73 33.87 -4.59
C GLY A 131 11.19 34.00 -4.17
N GLU A 132 12.04 34.61 -5.00
CA GLU A 132 13.49 34.78 -4.74
C GLU A 132 14.22 33.46 -4.39
N ASN A 133 13.83 32.37 -5.05
CA ASN A 133 14.27 31.01 -4.79
C ASN A 133 14.11 30.56 -3.33
N ALA A 134 13.14 31.13 -2.61
CA ALA A 134 12.80 30.75 -1.25
C ALA A 134 11.48 29.98 -1.19
N VAL A 135 11.46 28.96 -0.35
CA VAL A 135 10.28 28.17 -0.02
C VAL A 135 9.98 28.30 1.47
N ARG A 136 8.70 28.36 1.80
CA ARG A 136 8.24 28.31 3.18
C ARG A 136 7.90 26.88 3.52
N THR A 137 8.47 26.41 4.61
CA THR A 137 8.34 25.05 5.08
C THR A 137 7.75 24.99 6.48
N ILE A 138 7.13 23.86 6.80
CA ILE A 138 6.59 23.55 8.11
C ILE A 138 7.44 22.44 8.71
N ALA A 139 7.98 22.68 9.90
CA ALA A 139 8.75 21.70 10.62
C ALA A 139 7.83 20.62 11.23
N MET A 140 8.23 19.36 11.08
CA MET A 140 7.51 18.20 11.65
C MET A 140 7.85 17.95 13.12
N ASP A 141 8.90 18.60 13.63
CA ASP A 141 9.34 18.54 15.02
C ASP A 141 9.81 19.94 15.48
N GLY A 142 10.25 20.06 16.74
CA GLY A 142 10.75 21.30 17.31
C GLY A 142 11.92 21.90 16.51
N THR A 143 11.88 23.22 16.29
CA THR A 143 12.91 23.98 15.57
C THR A 143 13.98 24.56 16.49
N GLU A 144 14.10 24.04 17.71
CA GLU A 144 15.10 24.47 18.69
C GLU A 144 16.51 24.15 18.21
N GLY A 145 17.43 25.11 18.27
CA GLY A 145 18.81 24.92 17.81
C GLY A 145 18.99 24.97 16.29
N VAL A 146 17.92 25.20 15.52
CA VAL A 146 18.02 25.49 14.08
C VAL A 146 18.60 26.89 13.87
N VAL A 147 19.67 26.98 13.09
CA VAL A 147 20.36 28.24 12.81
C VAL A 147 20.25 28.65 11.35
N ARG A 148 20.27 29.96 11.11
CA ARG A 148 20.30 30.50 9.74
C ARG A 148 21.61 30.10 9.05
N GLY A 149 21.53 29.81 7.75
CA GLY A 149 22.64 29.29 6.96
C GLY A 149 22.86 27.78 7.09
N GLN A 150 22.12 27.09 7.96
CA GLN A 150 22.18 25.63 8.05
C GLN A 150 21.73 25.00 6.74
N ARG A 151 22.40 23.91 6.37
CA ARG A 151 22.14 23.21 5.11
C ARG A 151 20.90 22.34 5.23
N VAL A 152 20.10 22.31 4.17
CA VAL A 152 18.88 21.51 4.08
C VAL A 152 18.93 20.69 2.80
N LEU A 153 18.73 19.38 2.92
CA LEU A 153 18.71 18.44 1.82
C LEU A 153 17.29 18.29 1.26
N ASN A 154 17.13 18.40 -0.05
CA ASN A 154 15.89 18.04 -0.74
C ASN A 154 15.81 16.53 -0.94
N THR A 155 14.78 15.88 -0.36
CA THR A 155 14.56 14.44 -0.54
C THR A 155 13.91 14.08 -1.89
N GLY A 156 13.46 15.08 -2.65
CA GLY A 156 12.85 14.89 -3.97
C GLY A 156 11.46 14.23 -3.95
N SER A 157 10.92 13.91 -2.78
CA SER A 157 9.58 13.34 -2.64
C SER A 157 8.85 13.83 -1.40
N PRO A 158 7.52 13.70 -1.32
CA PRO A 158 6.78 13.97 -0.10
C PRO A 158 7.22 13.06 1.05
N ILE A 159 6.81 13.41 2.28
CA ILE A 159 7.05 12.56 3.45
C ILE A 159 6.46 11.16 3.17
N LYS A 160 7.32 10.14 3.26
CA LYS A 160 6.97 8.74 3.03
C LYS A 160 6.96 8.00 4.36
N VAL A 161 5.90 7.25 4.60
CA VAL A 161 5.72 6.46 5.82
C VAL A 161 5.68 4.97 5.50
N PRO A 162 6.21 4.10 6.38
CA PRO A 162 6.15 2.66 6.20
C PRO A 162 4.70 2.16 6.26
N VAL A 163 4.37 1.19 5.40
CA VAL A 163 3.05 0.57 5.36
C VAL A 163 3.15 -0.95 5.27
N GLY A 164 2.03 -1.64 5.53
CA GLY A 164 1.90 -3.08 5.41
C GLY A 164 1.62 -3.77 6.74
N ARG A 165 1.67 -5.10 6.76
CA ARG A 165 1.33 -5.89 7.97
C ARG A 165 2.31 -5.69 9.11
N SER A 166 3.53 -5.28 8.84
CA SER A 166 4.58 -5.06 9.83
C SER A 166 4.36 -3.82 10.70
N THR A 167 3.47 -2.91 10.31
CA THR A 167 3.09 -1.74 11.13
C THR A 167 1.99 -2.04 12.14
N LEU A 168 1.33 -3.20 12.05
CA LEU A 168 0.25 -3.58 12.96
C LEU A 168 0.76 -3.76 14.40
N GLY A 169 0.06 -3.12 15.36
CA GLY A 169 0.39 -3.21 16.78
C GLY A 169 1.67 -2.45 17.19
N ARG A 170 2.12 -1.53 16.34
CA ARG A 170 3.26 -0.63 16.57
C ARG A 170 2.77 0.81 16.71
N ILE A 171 3.60 1.68 17.28
CA ILE A 171 3.35 3.13 17.35
C ILE A 171 4.40 3.84 16.50
N MET A 172 3.94 4.71 15.60
CA MET A 172 4.79 5.51 14.71
C MET A 172 4.49 7.00 14.84
N ASN A 173 5.49 7.84 14.55
CA ASN A 173 5.33 9.28 14.45
C ASN A 173 4.91 9.71 13.02
N VAL A 174 4.75 11.02 12.82
CA VAL A 174 4.29 11.63 11.57
C VAL A 174 5.25 11.37 10.39
N ILE A 175 6.55 11.32 10.66
CA ILE A 175 7.59 11.07 9.64
C ILE A 175 7.84 9.58 9.39
N GLY A 176 7.09 8.69 10.07
CA GLY A 176 7.10 7.26 9.84
C GLY A 176 8.10 6.46 10.68
N GLU A 177 8.70 7.06 11.71
CA GLU A 177 9.64 6.40 12.61
C GLU A 177 8.93 5.74 13.79
N ALA A 178 9.50 4.63 14.30
CA ALA A 178 8.94 3.90 15.42
C ALA A 178 9.28 4.60 16.74
N ILE A 179 8.25 4.86 17.56
CA ILE A 179 8.41 5.52 18.88
C ILE A 179 8.07 4.58 20.05
N ASP A 180 7.97 3.28 19.79
CA ASP A 180 7.59 2.27 20.77
C ASP A 180 8.77 1.47 21.34
N GLU A 181 10.01 1.93 21.13
CA GLU A 181 11.25 1.31 21.61
C GLU A 181 11.48 -0.16 21.18
N ARG A 182 10.74 -0.65 20.17
CA ARG A 182 10.81 -2.03 19.67
C ARG A 182 11.68 -2.18 18.42
N GLY A 183 12.52 -1.18 18.13
CA GLY A 183 13.36 -1.09 16.93
C GLY A 183 12.59 -0.69 15.68
N ASP A 184 13.25 -0.73 14.52
CA ASP A 184 12.69 -0.21 13.28
C ASP A 184 11.58 -1.08 12.66
N PHE A 185 10.86 -0.52 11.70
CA PHE A 185 9.88 -1.25 10.91
C PHE A 185 10.57 -2.20 9.92
N LYS A 186 10.17 -3.47 9.94
CA LYS A 186 10.58 -4.46 8.93
C LYS A 186 9.64 -4.37 7.72
N THR A 187 9.81 -3.34 6.88
CA THR A 187 9.06 -3.20 5.63
C THR A 187 9.91 -2.54 4.55
N ASP A 188 9.78 -3.04 3.32
CA ASP A 188 10.38 -2.44 2.13
C ASP A 188 9.40 -1.49 1.42
N HIS A 189 8.16 -1.42 1.90
CA HIS A 189 7.09 -0.63 1.30
C HIS A 189 6.81 0.62 2.11
N SER A 190 6.99 1.77 1.47
CA SER A 190 6.61 3.09 1.98
C SER A 190 5.68 3.79 0.99
N LEU A 191 4.77 4.61 1.51
CA LEU A 191 3.83 5.40 0.71
C LEU A 191 3.90 6.87 1.13
N PRO A 192 3.72 7.82 0.19
CA PRO A 192 3.63 9.24 0.54
C PRO A 192 2.34 9.51 1.31
N ILE A 193 2.40 10.42 2.28
CA ILE A 193 1.23 10.86 3.05
C ILE A 193 0.27 11.70 2.21
N HIS A 194 0.80 12.41 1.22
CA HIS A 194 0.03 13.21 0.27
C HIS A 194 -0.31 12.37 -0.96
N ARG A 195 -1.61 12.18 -1.20
CA ARG A 195 -2.13 11.47 -2.37
C ARG A 195 -3.47 12.08 -2.77
N GLU A 196 -3.69 12.14 -4.08
CA GLU A 196 -4.99 12.53 -4.63
C GLU A 196 -6.11 11.63 -4.13
N ALA A 197 -7.29 12.21 -4.00
CA ALA A 197 -8.49 11.45 -3.67
C ALA A 197 -8.81 10.42 -4.78
N PRO A 198 -9.47 9.31 -4.43
CA PRO A 198 -9.92 8.33 -5.42
C PRO A 198 -10.77 8.97 -6.52
N SER A 199 -10.55 8.54 -7.76
CA SER A 199 -11.26 9.09 -8.92
C SER A 199 -12.76 8.75 -8.86
N PHE A 200 -13.58 9.54 -9.54
CA PHE A 200 -15.04 9.34 -9.57
C PHE A 200 -15.45 7.93 -10.02
N VAL A 201 -14.67 7.29 -10.90
CA VAL A 201 -14.95 5.94 -11.41
C VAL A 201 -14.65 4.85 -10.38
N GLU A 202 -13.72 5.09 -9.46
CA GLU A 202 -13.34 4.14 -8.40
C GLU A 202 -14.25 4.22 -7.17
N GLN A 203 -15.14 5.21 -7.11
CA GLN A 203 -16.06 5.41 -5.99
C GLN A 203 -17.18 4.37 -6.04
N ALA A 204 -17.38 3.65 -4.93
CA ALA A 204 -18.49 2.72 -4.80
C ALA A 204 -19.82 3.48 -4.65
N THR A 205 -20.85 3.05 -5.38
CA THR A 205 -22.21 3.63 -5.31
C THR A 205 -23.11 2.91 -4.31
N GLU A 206 -22.65 1.78 -3.76
CA GLU A 206 -23.41 0.97 -2.82
C GLU A 206 -23.41 1.58 -1.42
N GLN A 207 -24.60 1.71 -0.84
CA GLN A 207 -24.75 2.02 0.58
C GLN A 207 -24.79 0.71 1.37
N GLN A 208 -23.82 0.52 2.26
CA GLN A 208 -23.72 -0.66 3.12
C GLN A 208 -23.74 -0.22 4.59
N ILE A 209 -24.49 -0.95 5.44
CA ILE A 209 -24.51 -0.70 6.88
C ILE A 209 -23.32 -1.39 7.55
N LEU A 210 -22.52 -0.63 8.31
CA LEU A 210 -21.48 -1.18 9.18
C LEU A 210 -22.09 -1.47 10.56
N VAL A 211 -22.44 -2.73 10.82
CA VAL A 211 -22.98 -3.14 12.12
C VAL A 211 -21.89 -3.01 13.18
N THR A 212 -22.13 -2.13 14.17
CA THR A 212 -21.13 -1.83 15.20
C THR A 212 -21.22 -2.75 16.42
N GLY A 213 -22.38 -3.37 16.63
CA GLY A 213 -22.68 -4.13 17.85
C GLY A 213 -23.06 -3.25 19.04
N ILE A 214 -23.19 -1.94 18.85
CA ILE A 214 -23.52 -0.98 19.88
C ILE A 214 -24.97 -0.53 19.68
N LYS A 215 -25.84 -0.96 20.60
CA LYS A 215 -27.30 -0.81 20.49
C LYS A 215 -27.79 0.61 20.15
N VAL A 216 -27.21 1.64 20.76
CA VAL A 216 -27.63 3.04 20.54
C VAL A 216 -27.24 3.57 19.15
N PHE A 217 -26.22 2.99 18.51
CA PHE A 217 -25.80 3.36 17.16
C PHE A 217 -26.48 2.51 16.09
N ASP A 218 -26.92 1.30 16.43
CA ASP A 218 -27.49 0.33 15.48
C ASP A 218 -29.04 0.32 15.41
N MET A 219 -29.78 0.98 16.33
CA MET A 219 -31.26 1.00 16.40
C MET A 219 -31.85 2.41 16.41
#